data_AF-A0A9E4FFB2-F1
#
_entry.id   AF-A0A9E4FFB2-F1
#
_cell.length_a   1.000
_cell.length_b   1.000
_cell.length_c   1.000
_cell.angle_alpha   90.00
_cell.angle_beta   90.00
_cell.angle_gamma   90.00
#
_symmetry.space_group_name_H-M   'P 1'
#
loop_
_entity.id
_entity.type
_entity.pdbx_description
1 polymer ?
#
loop_
_entity_poly.entity_id
_entity_poly.type
_entity_poly.pdbx_seq_one_letter_code
_entity_poly.pdbx_strand_id
1 'polypeptide(L)' 'PVTGPVDVVTPATGALAEDLGVAVAQAVDVDRGECRRHAVRCDWQAIADRMRENLIPVSGTGRRAKLAHRIGEAA' A
#
# COMPACT_ATOMS: atom_id res chain seq x y z
N PRO A 1 -20.45 -0.08 -0.25
CA PRO A 1 -19.13 -0.37 0.38
C PRO A 1 -18.00 0.36 -0.36
N VAL A 2 -17.28 1.25 0.31
CA VAL A 2 -16.07 1.86 -0.28
C VAL A 2 -14.91 0.87 -0.15
N THR A 3 -14.12 0.75 -1.21
CA THR A 3 -12.81 0.10 -1.20
C THR A 3 -11.93 0.83 -0.19
N GLY A 4 -11.53 0.14 0.86
CA GLY A 4 -10.96 0.74 2.06
C GLY A 4 -10.84 -0.34 3.14
N PRO A 5 -11.60 -0.30 4.24
CA PRO A 5 -11.49 -1.30 5.30
C PRO A 5 -11.76 -2.73 4.82
N VAL A 6 -12.69 -2.91 3.88
CA VAL A 6 -13.09 -4.23 3.38
C VAL A 6 -11.98 -4.95 2.61
N ASP A 7 -11.04 -4.20 2.03
CA ASP A 7 -9.96 -4.78 1.23
C ASP A 7 -8.76 -5.22 2.07
N VAL A 8 -8.67 -4.75 3.32
CA VAL A 8 -7.49 -4.92 4.19
C VAL A 8 -7.79 -5.67 5.48
N VAL A 9 -9.01 -5.57 6.01
CA VAL A 9 -9.40 -6.24 7.25
C VAL A 9 -9.91 -7.63 6.92
N THR A 10 -9.30 -8.63 7.54
CA THR A 10 -9.75 -10.03 7.49
C THR A 10 -10.25 -10.45 8.87
N PRO A 11 -11.11 -11.48 8.98
CA PRO A 11 -11.52 -11.99 10.30
C PRO A 11 -10.34 -12.44 11.19
N ALA A 12 -9.19 -12.75 10.59
CA ALA A 12 -7.97 -13.13 11.31
C ALA A 12 -7.18 -11.93 11.86
N THR A 13 -7.47 -10.71 11.41
CA THR A 13 -6.70 -9.49 11.74
C THR A 13 -7.55 -8.36 12.29
N GLY A 14 -8.88 -8.53 12.35
CA GLY A 14 -9.82 -7.55 12.87
C GLY A 14 -11.26 -7.95 12.59
N ALA A 15 -12.18 -6.98 12.69
CA ALA A 15 -13.59 -7.16 12.41
C ALA A 15 -14.15 -5.92 11.71
N LEU A 16 -15.22 -6.13 10.93
CA LEU A 16 -15.99 -5.06 10.28
C LEU A 16 -17.45 -5.21 10.68
N ALA A 17 -18.02 -4.11 11.15
CA ALA A 17 -19.44 -3.98 11.46
C ALA A 17 -19.88 -2.56 11.13
N GLU A 18 -21.18 -2.37 10.87
CA GLU A 18 -21.77 -1.04 10.67
C GLU A 18 -21.65 -0.19 11.94
N ASP A 19 -21.76 -0.82 13.10
CA ASP A 19 -21.49 -0.19 14.39
C ASP A 19 -20.01 -0.35 14.77
N LEU A 20 -19.33 0.78 15.01
CA LEU A 20 -17.92 0.80 15.37
C LEU A 20 -17.65 0.13 16.72
N GLY A 21 -18.57 0.28 17.70
CA GLY A 21 -18.43 -0.34 19.01
C GLY A 21 -18.42 -1.86 18.93
N VAL A 22 -19.29 -2.43 18.10
CA VAL A 22 -19.32 -3.87 17.77
C VAL A 22 -18.02 -4.29 17.08
N ALA A 23 -17.55 -3.55 16.07
CA ALA A 23 -16.30 -3.88 15.39
C ALA A 23 -15.11 -3.87 16.34
N VAL A 24 -15.03 -2.89 17.25
CA VAL A 24 -13.97 -2.81 18.27
C VAL A 24 -14.06 -3.98 19.25
N ALA A 25 -15.26 -4.27 19.77
CA ALA A 25 -15.46 -5.37 20.72
C ALA A 25 -15.08 -6.73 20.12
N GLN A 26 -15.32 -6.95 18.83
CA GLN A 26 -14.90 -8.16 18.13
C GLN A 26 -13.39 -8.16 17.85
N ALA A 27 -12.83 -7.02 17.45
CA ALA A 27 -11.41 -6.92 17.11
C ALA A 27 -10.47 -7.11 18.31
N VAL A 28 -10.89 -6.74 19.53
CA VAL A 28 -10.04 -6.92 20.73
C VAL A 28 -9.80 -8.39 21.09
N ASP A 29 -10.68 -9.30 20.65
CA ASP A 29 -10.58 -10.74 20.89
C ASP A 29 -9.71 -11.46 19.83
N VAL A 30 -9.28 -10.78 18.77
CA VAL A 30 -8.43 -11.36 17.72
C VAL A 30 -7.04 -11.67 18.25
N ASP A 31 -6.48 -12.83 17.86
CA ASP A 31 -5.13 -13.23 18.23
C ASP A 31 -4.08 -12.23 17.73
N ARG A 32 -3.38 -11.60 18.66
CA ARG A 32 -2.30 -10.65 18.34
C ARG A 32 -1.15 -11.34 17.58
N GLY A 33 -0.95 -12.64 17.80
CA GLY A 33 0.05 -13.43 17.08
C GLY A 33 -0.27 -13.54 15.59
N GLU A 34 -1.53 -13.87 15.24
CA GLU A 34 -2.01 -13.90 13.87
C GLU A 34 -1.94 -12.52 13.21
N CYS A 35 -2.35 -11.47 13.90
CA CYS A 35 -2.18 -10.09 13.41
C CYS A 35 -0.73 -9.81 13.03
N ARG A 36 0.22 -10.17 13.90
CA ARG A 36 1.66 -10.00 13.61
C ARG A 36 2.12 -10.86 12.44
N ARG A 37 1.76 -12.16 12.42
CA ARG A 37 2.10 -13.08 11.32
C ARG A 37 1.57 -12.57 9.98
N HIS A 38 0.40 -11.93 9.98
CA HIS A 38 -0.15 -11.30 8.80
C HIS A 38 0.62 -10.04 8.40
N ALA A 39 0.83 -9.12 9.34
CA ALA A 39 1.48 -7.84 9.07
C ALA A 39 2.90 -7.99 8.49
N VAL A 40 3.69 -8.95 8.98
CA VAL A 40 5.07 -9.15 8.48
C VAL A 40 5.15 -9.66 7.04
N ARG A 41 4.04 -10.08 6.43
CA ARG A 41 3.98 -10.43 5.00
C ARG A 41 3.79 -9.22 4.09
N CYS A 42 3.35 -8.09 4.64
CA CYS A 42 3.18 -6.82 3.92
C CYS A 42 4.50 -6.04 3.91
N ASP A 43 5.52 -6.62 3.28
CA ASP A 43 6.88 -6.10 3.26
C ASP A 43 7.10 -5.04 2.16
N TRP A 44 7.75 -3.93 2.53
CA TRP A 44 8.02 -2.82 1.61
C TRP A 44 9.00 -3.21 0.51
N GLN A 45 10.02 -4.00 0.83
CA GLN A 45 11.01 -4.42 -0.16
C GLN A 45 10.36 -5.32 -1.22
N ALA A 46 9.56 -6.29 -0.80
CA ALA A 46 8.80 -7.17 -1.69
C ALA A 46 7.84 -6.39 -2.61
N ILE A 47 7.18 -5.33 -2.10
CA ILE A 47 6.30 -4.48 -2.92
C ILE A 47 7.12 -3.68 -3.95
N ALA A 48 8.26 -3.10 -3.54
CA ALA A 48 9.13 -2.37 -4.44
C ALA A 48 9.70 -3.26 -5.55
N ASP A 49 10.03 -4.51 -5.21
CA ASP A 49 10.52 -5.50 -6.17
C ASP A 49 9.44 -5.89 -7.18
N ARG A 50 8.21 -6.18 -6.72
CA ARG A 50 7.07 -6.41 -7.64
C ARG A 50 6.79 -5.21 -8.52
N MET A 51 6.83 -4.00 -7.98
CA MET A 51 6.64 -2.80 -8.79
C MET A 51 7.69 -2.74 -9.90
N ARG A 52 8.96 -2.97 -9.55
CA ARG A 52 10.08 -2.97 -10.51
C ARG A 52 9.92 -4.02 -11.60
N GLU A 53 9.52 -5.23 -11.24
CA GLU A 53 9.26 -6.34 -12.18
C GLU A 53 8.13 -6.01 -13.18
N ASN A 54 7.18 -5.17 -12.78
CA ASN A 54 6.06 -4.74 -13.62
C ASN A 54 6.36 -3.49 -14.46
N LEU A 55 7.55 -2.89 -14.34
CA LEU A 55 7.93 -1.75 -15.18
C LEU A 55 8.29 -2.22 -16.59
N ILE A 56 7.75 -1.54 -17.60
CA ILE A 56 8.16 -1.72 -18.99
C ILE A 56 9.09 -0.59 -19.43
N PRO A 57 10.09 -0.86 -20.30
CA PRO A 57 10.92 0.19 -20.88
C PRO A 57 10.08 1.20 -21.66
N VAL A 58 10.29 2.49 -21.39
CA VAL A 58 9.68 3.58 -22.16
C VAL A 58 10.74 4.13 -23.12
N SER A 59 10.67 3.77 -24.40
CA SER A 59 11.54 4.28 -25.45
C SER A 59 11.20 5.73 -25.74
N GLY A 60 12.07 6.67 -25.33
CA GLY A 60 11.83 8.10 -25.53
C GLY A 60 12.28 8.60 -26.91
N THR A 61 11.32 8.95 -27.78
CA THR A 61 11.51 10.04 -28.78
C THR A 61 10.78 11.34 -28.36
N GLY A 62 10.04 11.33 -27.25
CA GLY A 62 9.28 12.48 -26.74
C GLY A 62 9.90 13.11 -25.49
N ARG A 63 10.77 14.10 -25.67
CA ARG A 63 11.07 15.22 -24.75
C ARG A 63 11.71 14.91 -23.37
N ARG A 64 12.97 14.42 -23.37
CA ARG A 64 13.93 14.70 -22.27
C ARG A 64 14.44 16.16 -22.23
N ALA A 65 13.98 17.03 -23.13
CA ALA A 65 14.49 18.39 -23.30
C ALA A 65 14.04 19.42 -22.24
N LYS A 66 13.07 19.14 -21.37
CA LYS A 66 12.51 20.15 -20.44
C LYS A 66 13.11 20.18 -19.02
N LEU A 67 13.87 19.17 -18.60
CA LEU A 67 14.51 19.18 -17.27
C LEU A 67 15.84 19.95 -17.26
N ALA A 68 16.60 19.91 -18.35
CA ALA A 68 17.89 20.60 -18.46
C ALA A 68 17.76 22.14 -18.52
N HIS A 69 16.66 22.69 -19.05
CA HIS A 69 16.48 24.14 -19.19
C HIS A 69 16.28 24.86 -17.85
N ARG A 70 15.76 24.20 -16.81
CA ARG A 70 15.43 24.84 -15.52
C ARG A 70 16.59 24.91 -14.51
N ILE A 71 17.70 24.24 -14.78
CA ILE A 71 18.87 24.21 -13.88
C ILE A 71 19.94 25.23 -14.35
N GLY A 72 19.85 25.73 -15.59
CA GLY A 72 20.81 26.67 -16.18
C GLY A 72 20.46 28.16 -16.07
N GLU A 73 19.31 28.54 -15.52
CA GLU A 73 18.90 29.97 -15.37
C GLU A 73 19.16 30.54 -13.95
N ALA A 74 19.80 29.78 -13.06
CA ALA A 74 20.09 30.18 -11.68
C ALA A 74 21.60 30.30 -11.38
N ALA A 75 22.43 30.65 -12.38
CA ALA A 75 23.86 30.93 -12.22
C ALA A 75 24.22 32.29 -12.80
#